data_AF-A0A1D8S034-F1
#
_entry.id   AF-A0A1D8S034-F1
#
_cell.length_a   1.000
_cell.length_b   1.000
_cell.length_c   1.000
_cell.angle_alpha   90.00
_cell.angle_beta   90.00
_cell.angle_gamma   90.00
#
_symmetry.space_group_name_H-M   'P 1'
#
loop_
_entity.id
_entity.type
_entity.pdbx_description
1 polymer ?
#
loop_
_entity_poly.entity_id
_entity_poly.type
_entity_poly.pdbx_seq_one_letter_code
_entity_poly.pdbx_strand_id
1 'polypeptide(L)'
;MNTKDFTTIFLIGIFSSIAFIVIQPLFGMLTLTSRHASAYINLGNYNETTAIVLSWIVHISVSVFYTFIASLIYNFNVSYLVSVAQVIILGWLTTLSATPANEWVVKLITTGQFTSITSLSELNTEIGPKLWLHILFFAFVLTGLGLSRLISSPKTSV
;
A
#
# COMPACT_ATOMS: atom_id res chain seq x y z
N MET A 1 -4.63 -20.51 -6.35
CA MET A 1 -4.28 -20.14 -4.96
C MET A 1 -5.22 -20.85 -4.02
N ASN A 2 -4.68 -21.49 -2.99
CA ASN A 2 -5.48 -22.09 -1.92
C ASN A 2 -5.76 -21.04 -0.82
N THR A 3 -6.56 -21.40 0.18
CA THR A 3 -6.90 -20.51 1.30
C THR A 3 -5.70 -20.07 2.14
N LYS A 4 -4.67 -20.93 2.29
CA LYS A 4 -3.43 -20.59 3.01
C LYS A 4 -2.63 -19.51 2.28
N ASP A 5 -2.65 -19.51 0.95
CA ASP A 5 -2.01 -18.47 0.13
C ASP A 5 -2.69 -17.11 0.37
N PHE A 6 -4.02 -17.09 0.38
CA PHE A 6 -4.79 -15.88 0.66
C PHE A 6 -4.54 -15.31 2.06
N THR A 7 -4.55 -16.15 3.09
CA THR A 7 -4.23 -15.71 4.46
C THR A 7 -2.82 -15.13 4.53
N THR A 8 -1.85 -15.76 3.86
CA THR A 8 -0.47 -15.28 3.87
C THR A 8 -0.32 -13.93 3.18
N ILE A 9 -0.93 -13.75 2.00
CA ILE A 9 -0.95 -12.48 1.28
C ILE A 9 -1.61 -11.38 2.12
N PHE A 10 -2.72 -11.70 2.78
CA PHE A 10 -3.41 -10.78 3.67
C PHE A 10 -2.51 -10.30 4.82
N LEU A 11 -1.84 -11.23 5.51
CA LEU A 11 -0.93 -10.90 6.61
C LEU A 11 0.28 -10.09 6.13
N ILE A 12 0.91 -10.46 5.01
CA ILE A 12 2.02 -9.69 4.42
C ILE A 12 1.56 -8.25 4.10
N GLY A 13 0.33 -8.09 3.60
CA GLY A 13 -0.24 -6.77 3.32
C GLY A 13 -0.43 -5.93 4.56
N ILE A 14 -0.94 -6.51 5.66
CA ILE A 14 -1.08 -5.81 6.95
C ILE A 14 0.31 -5.39 7.48
N PHE A 15 1.27 -6.31 7.53
CA PHE A 15 2.59 -5.99 8.07
C PHE A 15 3.32 -4.93 7.23
N SER A 16 3.25 -5.05 5.90
CA SER A 16 3.81 -4.05 4.98
C SER A 16 3.12 -2.70 5.13
N SER A 17 1.80 -2.69 5.36
CA SER A 17 1.01 -1.47 5.62
C SER A 17 1.48 -0.74 6.88
N ILE A 18 1.66 -1.47 7.98
CA ILE A 18 2.14 -0.93 9.25
C ILE A 18 3.57 -0.42 9.10
N ALA A 19 4.46 -1.21 8.48
CA ALA A 19 5.84 -0.80 8.22
C ALA A 19 5.90 0.49 7.40
N PHE A 20 5.06 0.62 6.36
CA PHE A 20 4.96 1.83 5.56
C PHE A 20 4.62 3.06 6.42
N ILE A 21 3.66 2.96 7.33
CA ILE A 21 3.27 4.07 8.22
C ILE A 21 4.38 4.43 9.21
N VAL A 22 5.00 3.43 9.84
CA VAL A 22 6.04 3.65 10.85
C VAL A 22 7.31 4.27 10.25
N ILE A 23 7.60 4.01 8.98
CA ILE A 23 8.79 4.51 8.31
C ILE A 23 8.62 5.96 7.82
N GLN A 24 7.40 6.46 7.55
CA GLN A 24 7.19 7.79 6.97
C GLN A 24 7.84 8.95 7.74
N PRO A 25 7.82 8.99 9.09
CA PRO A 25 8.47 10.05 9.85
C PRO A 25 9.98 10.14 9.62
N LEU A 26 10.64 9.02 9.29
CA LEU A 26 12.08 9.00 8.96
C LEU A 26 12.39 9.77 7.66
N PHE A 27 11.37 10.03 6.84
CA PHE A 27 11.44 10.86 5.65
C PHE A 27 10.89 12.27 5.86
N GLY A 28 10.68 12.69 7.12
CA GLY A 28 10.14 14.02 7.46
C GLY A 28 8.65 14.21 7.13
N MET A 29 7.90 13.13 6.93
CA MET A 29 6.48 13.18 6.60
C MET A 29 5.59 12.84 7.80
N LEU A 30 4.46 13.54 7.92
CA LEU A 30 3.36 13.07 8.75
C LEU A 30 2.83 11.73 8.21
N THR A 31 2.41 10.86 9.13
CA THR A 31 1.80 9.58 8.74
C THR A 31 0.57 9.79 7.86
N LEU A 32 0.37 8.93 6.88
CA LEU A 32 -0.79 8.99 5.99
C LEU A 32 -2.09 8.87 6.78
N THR A 33 -2.09 8.01 7.80
CA THR A 33 -3.23 7.80 8.70
C THR A 33 -3.57 9.05 9.50
N SER A 34 -2.56 9.80 10.00
CA SER A 34 -2.82 11.08 10.67
C SER A 34 -3.28 12.19 9.70
N ARG A 35 -2.71 12.24 8.49
CA ARG A 35 -3.14 13.22 7.47
C ARG A 35 -4.58 12.98 7.02
N HIS A 36 -4.95 11.73 6.75
CA HIS A 36 -6.33 11.36 6.41
C HIS A 36 -7.29 11.61 7.57
N ALA A 37 -6.91 11.23 8.81
CA ALA A 37 -7.75 11.48 9.98
C ALA A 37 -8.01 12.98 10.16
N SER A 38 -6.98 13.82 10.03
CA SER A 38 -7.13 15.28 10.07
C SER A 38 -8.08 15.78 8.97
N ALA A 39 -7.97 15.26 7.75
CA ALA A 39 -8.88 15.61 6.67
C ALA A 39 -10.33 15.18 6.96
N TYR A 40 -10.54 13.98 7.53
CA TYR A 40 -11.87 13.52 7.90
C TYR A 40 -12.51 14.37 9.00
N ILE A 41 -11.73 14.77 10.02
CA ILE A 41 -12.21 15.67 11.07
C ILE A 41 -12.60 17.03 10.47
N ASN A 42 -11.69 17.65 9.72
CA ASN A 42 -11.85 19.04 9.27
C ASN A 42 -12.85 19.18 8.10
N LEU A 43 -12.94 18.20 7.22
CA LEU A 43 -13.76 18.27 6.01
C LEU A 43 -15.04 17.44 6.10
N GLY A 44 -15.03 16.35 6.87
CA GLY A 44 -16.17 15.44 7.02
C GLY A 44 -16.86 15.54 8.38
N ASN A 45 -16.37 16.38 9.30
CA ASN A 45 -16.90 16.53 10.66
C ASN A 45 -16.97 15.21 11.44
N TYR A 46 -16.04 14.30 11.18
CA TYR A 46 -15.91 13.06 11.94
C TYR A 46 -15.28 13.35 13.30
N ASN A 47 -15.69 12.60 14.33
CA ASN A 47 -14.95 12.61 15.59
C ASN A 47 -13.57 11.95 15.42
N GLU A 48 -12.65 12.27 16.33
CA GLU A 48 -11.25 11.86 16.25
C GLU A 48 -11.06 10.33 16.19
N THR A 49 -11.75 9.58 17.05
CA THR A 49 -11.68 8.12 17.09
C THR A 49 -12.11 7.51 15.76
N THR A 50 -13.26 7.92 15.22
CA THR A 50 -13.75 7.42 13.95
C THR A 50 -12.81 7.79 12.80
N ALA A 51 -12.28 9.01 12.79
CA ALA A 51 -11.36 9.47 11.74
C ALA A 51 -10.06 8.64 11.71
N ILE A 52 -9.48 8.35 12.87
CA ILE A 52 -8.27 7.51 12.97
C ILE A 52 -8.55 6.07 12.55
N VAL A 53 -9.65 5.48 13.02
CA VAL A 53 -9.99 4.09 12.66
C VAL A 53 -10.23 3.96 11.16
N LEU A 54 -11.00 4.88 10.56
CA LEU A 54 -11.25 4.87 9.12
C LEU A 54 -9.96 5.07 8.31
N SER A 55 -9.06 5.95 8.75
CA SER A 55 -7.81 6.18 8.01
C SER A 55 -6.91 4.93 7.99
N TRP A 56 -6.86 4.18 9.08
CA TRP A 56 -6.17 2.89 9.14
C TRP A 56 -6.85 1.83 8.28
N ILE A 57 -8.18 1.70 8.34
CA ILE A 57 -8.92 0.73 7.53
C ILE A 57 -8.63 0.95 6.04
N VAL A 58 -8.78 2.20 5.57
CA VAL A 58 -8.50 2.57 4.19
C VAL A 58 -7.08 2.20 3.78
N HIS A 59 -6.09 2.60 4.58
CA HIS A 59 -4.69 2.35 4.25
C HIS A 59 -4.35 0.85 4.21
N ILE A 60 -4.84 0.08 5.19
CA ILE A 60 -4.64 -1.37 5.24
C ILE A 60 -5.33 -2.04 4.04
N SER A 61 -6.58 -1.66 3.71
CA SER A 61 -7.30 -2.22 2.58
C SER A 61 -6.56 -2.04 1.26
N VAL A 62 -6.06 -0.82 0.99
CA VAL A 62 -5.27 -0.54 -0.23
C VAL A 62 -3.95 -1.33 -0.22
N SER A 63 -3.27 -1.41 0.93
CA SER A 63 -2.02 -2.15 1.08
C SER A 63 -2.20 -3.66 0.82
N VAL A 64 -3.26 -4.26 1.35
CA VAL A 64 -3.62 -5.67 1.09
C VAL A 64 -3.93 -5.87 -0.39
N PHE A 65 -4.66 -4.96 -1.02
CA PHE A 65 -4.96 -5.03 -2.45
C PHE A 65 -3.68 -4.96 -3.31
N TYR A 66 -2.77 -4.03 -3.02
CA TYR A 66 -1.47 -3.98 -3.72
C TYR A 66 -0.62 -5.22 -3.50
N THR A 67 -0.67 -5.81 -2.30
CA THR A 67 0.02 -7.06 -1.99
C THR A 67 -0.57 -8.22 -2.81
N PHE A 68 -1.89 -8.25 -2.99
CA PHE A 68 -2.55 -9.22 -3.86
C PHE A 68 -2.09 -9.08 -5.31
N ILE A 69 -2.10 -7.87 -5.88
CA ILE A 69 -1.59 -7.62 -7.25
C ILE A 69 -0.12 -8.06 -7.39
N ALA A 70 0.72 -7.67 -6.44
CA ALA A 70 2.13 -8.06 -6.40
C ALA A 70 2.31 -9.59 -6.34
N SER A 71 1.44 -10.29 -5.62
CA SER A 71 1.47 -11.76 -5.52
C SER A 71 1.06 -12.45 -6.82
N LEU A 72 0.13 -11.89 -7.59
CA LEU A 72 -0.27 -12.44 -8.89
C LEU A 72 0.90 -12.42 -9.87
N ILE A 73 1.61 -11.29 -9.94
CA ILE A 73 2.77 -11.13 -10.82
C ILE A 73 3.91 -12.06 -10.36
N TYR A 74 4.21 -12.08 -9.06
CA TYR A 74 5.24 -12.95 -8.50
C TYR A 74 4.94 -14.44 -8.78
N ASN A 75 3.71 -14.89 -8.55
CA ASN A 75 3.33 -16.28 -8.80
C ASN A 75 3.36 -16.66 -10.28
N PHE A 76 3.13 -15.70 -11.18
CA PHE A 76 3.27 -15.91 -12.62
C PHE A 76 4.75 -16.07 -13.03
N ASN A 77 5.66 -15.28 -12.44
CA ASN A 77 7.09 -15.38 -12.73
C ASN A 77 7.95 -14.98 -11.52
N VAL A 78 8.58 -15.98 -10.89
CA VAL A 78 9.42 -15.80 -9.69
C VAL A 78 10.88 -15.48 -9.97
N SER A 79 11.24 -15.16 -11.21
CA SER A 79 12.61 -14.74 -11.49
C SER A 79 12.97 -13.49 -10.69
N TYR A 80 14.25 -13.42 -10.29
CA TYR A 80 14.79 -12.27 -9.59
C TYR A 80 14.59 -10.97 -10.38
N LEU A 81 14.82 -11.01 -11.70
CA LEU A 81 14.65 -9.84 -12.57
C LEU A 81 13.21 -9.33 -12.61
N VAL A 82 12.22 -10.22 -12.72
CA VAL A 82 10.80 -9.82 -12.68
C VAL A 82 10.44 -9.25 -11.32
N SER A 83 10.95 -9.84 -10.24
CA SER A 83 10.74 -9.34 -8.88
C SER A 83 11.29 -7.91 -8.70
N VAL A 84 12.52 -7.65 -9.15
CA VAL A 84 13.13 -6.32 -9.11
C VAL A 84 12.34 -5.33 -9.97
N ALA A 85 12.00 -5.70 -11.21
CA ALA A 85 11.25 -4.85 -12.11
C ALA A 85 9.88 -4.49 -11.52
N GLN A 86 9.19 -5.44 -10.90
CA GLN A 86 7.91 -5.22 -10.25
C GLN A 86 8.01 -4.20 -9.11
N VAL A 87 9.04 -4.28 -8.26
CA VAL A 87 9.23 -3.31 -7.17
C VAL A 87 9.38 -1.89 -7.72
N ILE A 88 10.18 -1.73 -8.76
CA ILE A 88 10.43 -0.42 -9.39
C ILE A 88 9.15 0.11 -10.07
N ILE A 89 8.53 -0.72 -10.92
CA ILE A 89 7.37 -0.32 -11.72
C ILE A 89 6.16 -0.04 -10.83
N LEU A 90 5.81 -0.96 -9.92
CA LEU A 90 4.68 -0.74 -9.01
C LEU A 90 4.96 0.42 -8.05
N GLY A 91 6.19 0.53 -7.53
CA GLY A 91 6.59 1.66 -6.70
C GLY A 91 6.38 3.00 -7.41
N TRP A 92 6.76 3.07 -8.69
CA TRP A 92 6.56 4.26 -9.51
C TRP A 92 5.08 4.54 -9.81
N LEU A 93 4.32 3.54 -10.28
CA LEU A 93 2.90 3.70 -10.62
C LEU A 93 2.05 4.11 -9.41
N THR A 94 2.30 3.52 -8.25
CA THR A 94 1.63 3.93 -7.00
C THR A 94 2.05 5.35 -6.61
N THR A 95 3.29 5.75 -6.83
CA THR A 95 3.75 7.13 -6.55
C THR A 95 3.09 8.16 -7.45
N LEU A 96 3.00 7.89 -8.76
CA LEU A 96 2.33 8.76 -9.73
C LEU A 96 0.88 9.05 -9.31
N SER A 97 0.16 8.00 -8.90
CA SER A 97 -1.25 8.09 -8.55
C SER A 97 -1.51 8.50 -7.08
N ALA A 98 -0.50 8.48 -6.20
CA ALA A 98 -0.70 8.65 -4.77
C ALA A 98 -1.40 9.95 -4.37
N THR A 99 -1.02 11.09 -4.97
CA THR A 99 -1.66 12.38 -4.65
C THR A 99 -3.14 12.39 -5.05
N PRO A 100 -3.51 12.18 -6.33
CA PRO A 100 -4.93 12.16 -6.72
C PRO A 100 -5.74 11.05 -6.05
N ALA A 101 -5.14 9.88 -5.83
CA ALA A 101 -5.83 8.77 -5.16
C ALA A 101 -6.18 9.11 -3.71
N ASN A 102 -5.25 9.71 -2.95
CA ASN A 102 -5.51 10.12 -1.58
C ASN A 102 -6.61 11.20 -1.52
N GLU A 103 -6.56 12.19 -2.42
CA GLU A 103 -7.62 13.20 -2.51
C GLU A 103 -8.98 12.61 -2.84
N TRP A 104 -9.02 11.69 -3.81
CA TRP A 104 -10.25 11.03 -4.21
C TRP A 104 -10.85 10.24 -3.05
N VAL A 105 -10.03 9.47 -2.32
CA VAL A 105 -10.49 8.71 -1.15
C VAL A 105 -10.99 9.65 -0.06
N VAL A 106 -10.27 10.75 0.20
CA VAL A 106 -10.70 11.72 1.20
C VAL A 106 -12.04 12.32 0.84
N LYS A 107 -12.20 12.82 -0.38
CA LYS A 107 -13.46 13.40 -0.85
C LYS A 107 -14.60 12.38 -0.84
N LEU A 108 -14.34 11.14 -1.26
CA LEU A 108 -15.35 10.07 -1.22
C LEU A 108 -15.86 9.83 0.20
N ILE A 109 -14.96 9.74 1.18
CA ILE A 109 -15.34 9.47 2.58
C ILE A 109 -16.04 10.66 3.23
N THR A 110 -15.61 11.88 2.92
CA THR A 110 -16.19 13.08 3.55
C THR A 110 -17.49 13.54 2.91
N THR A 111 -17.70 13.27 1.61
CA THR A 111 -18.90 13.70 0.88
C THR A 111 -19.89 12.57 0.58
N GLY A 112 -19.44 11.31 0.64
CA GLY A 112 -20.22 10.15 0.19
C GLY A 112 -20.42 10.08 -1.33
N GLN A 113 -19.75 10.94 -2.10
CA GLN A 113 -19.92 11.06 -3.55
C GLN A 113 -18.62 10.78 -4.31
N PHE A 114 -18.77 10.19 -5.49
CA PHE A 114 -17.67 10.01 -6.41
C PHE A 114 -17.25 11.35 -7.00
N THR A 115 -16.01 11.75 -6.71
CA THR A 115 -15.41 12.95 -7.29
C THR A 115 -14.94 12.67 -8.72
N SER A 116 -15.15 13.64 -9.63
CA SER A 116 -14.64 13.56 -11.00
C SER A 116 -13.10 13.50 -11.01
N ILE A 117 -12.54 12.58 -11.80
CA ILE A 117 -11.09 12.42 -11.96
C ILE A 117 -10.43 13.71 -12.48
N THR A 118 -11.13 14.47 -13.31
CA THR A 118 -10.64 15.75 -13.87
C THR A 118 -10.52 16.87 -12.84
N SER A 119 -11.06 16.67 -11.62
CA SER A 119 -11.03 17.65 -10.52
C SER A 119 -10.05 17.27 -9.40
N LEU A 120 -9.25 16.22 -9.63
CA LEU A 120 -8.19 15.79 -8.72
C LEU A 120 -6.89 16.48 -9.09
N SER A 121 -5.96 16.54 -8.13
CA SER A 121 -4.60 16.97 -8.40
C SER A 121 -3.92 16.15 -9.49
N GLU A 122 -2.92 16.74 -10.12
CA GLU A 122 -2.10 16.09 -11.14
C GLU A 122 -1.34 14.88 -10.58
N LEU A 123 -0.86 14.03 -11.49
CA LEU A 123 0.00 12.90 -11.14
C LEU A 123 1.30 13.41 -10.50
N ASN A 124 1.76 12.72 -9.46
CA ASN A 124 2.98 13.06 -8.76
C ASN A 124 4.21 12.46 -9.45
N THR A 125 4.92 13.28 -10.22
CA THR A 125 6.15 12.91 -10.94
C THR A 125 7.43 13.13 -10.13
N GLU A 126 7.32 13.58 -8.88
CA GLU A 126 8.48 13.87 -8.03
C GLU A 126 9.23 12.59 -7.63
N ILE A 127 10.55 12.61 -7.82
CA ILE A 127 11.47 11.61 -7.26
C ILE A 127 11.82 12.06 -5.84
N GLY A 128 11.15 11.45 -4.85
CA GLY A 128 11.30 11.86 -3.46
C GLY A 128 10.79 10.83 -2.46
N PRO A 129 10.57 11.24 -1.20
CA PRO A 129 10.13 10.37 -0.11
C PRO A 129 8.99 9.41 -0.45
N LYS A 130 7.96 9.87 -1.17
CA LYS A 130 6.82 9.04 -1.57
C LYS A 130 7.27 7.86 -2.45
N LEU A 131 8.17 8.11 -3.42
CA LEU A 131 8.71 7.06 -4.27
C LEU A 131 9.45 6.00 -3.47
N TRP A 132 10.38 6.44 -2.62
CA TRP A 132 11.18 5.54 -1.81
C TRP A 132 10.33 4.70 -0.87
N LEU A 133 9.29 5.27 -0.27
CA LEU A 133 8.35 4.52 0.55
C LEU A 133 7.59 3.45 -0.23
N HIS A 134 7.10 3.74 -1.44
CA HIS A 134 6.40 2.72 -2.24
C HIS A 134 7.35 1.64 -2.73
N ILE A 135 8.60 1.98 -3.11
CA ILE A 135 9.64 1.00 -3.42
C ILE A 135 9.90 0.09 -2.22
N LEU A 136 10.09 0.67 -1.02
CA LEU A 136 10.29 -0.10 0.21
C LEU A 136 9.09 -0.99 0.53
N PHE A 137 7.86 -0.49 0.36
CA PHE A 137 6.65 -1.27 0.54
C PHE A 137 6.63 -2.52 -0.35
N PHE A 138 6.85 -2.36 -1.66
CA PHE A 138 6.85 -3.51 -2.57
C PHE A 138 8.06 -4.44 -2.35
N ALA A 139 9.20 -3.90 -1.91
CA ALA A 139 10.34 -4.72 -1.50
C ALA A 139 10.01 -5.58 -0.28
N PHE A 140 9.32 -5.03 0.73
CA PHE A 140 8.85 -5.81 1.88
C PHE A 140 7.84 -6.88 1.49
N VAL A 141 6.87 -6.54 0.62
CA VAL A 141 5.90 -7.50 0.09
C VAL A 141 6.59 -8.68 -0.59
N LEU A 142 7.49 -8.43 -1.55
CA LEU A 142 8.17 -9.51 -2.26
C LEU A 142 9.10 -10.32 -1.36
N THR A 143 9.76 -9.68 -0.39
CA THR A 143 10.56 -10.38 0.62
C THR A 143 9.69 -11.32 1.44
N GLY A 144 8.51 -10.86 1.89
CA GLY A 144 7.56 -11.69 2.62
C GLY A 144 7.04 -12.87 1.80
N LEU A 145 6.73 -12.66 0.52
CA LEU A 145 6.30 -13.72 -0.40
C LEU A 145 7.41 -14.75 -0.64
N GLY A 146 8.64 -14.28 -0.87
CA GLY A 146 9.81 -15.14 -1.03
C GLY A 146 10.10 -15.99 0.21
N LEU A 147 10.06 -15.38 1.40
CA LEU A 147 10.25 -16.09 2.67
C LEU A 147 9.16 -17.14 2.90
N SER A 148 7.89 -16.80 2.67
CA SER A 148 6.78 -17.76 2.76
C SER A 148 6.98 -18.97 1.85
N ARG A 149 7.44 -18.74 0.62
CA ARG A 149 7.72 -19.81 -0.33
C ARG A 149 8.88 -20.70 0.15
N LEU A 150 9.95 -20.12 0.69
CA LEU A 150 11.08 -20.89 1.24
C LEU A 150 10.65 -21.79 2.41
N ILE A 151 9.78 -21.29 3.28
CA ILE A 151 9.24 -22.05 4.42
C ILE A 151 8.30 -23.18 3.95
N SER A 152 7.54 -22.92 2.89
CA SER A 152 6.54 -23.86 2.37
C SER A 152 7.12 -24.93 1.43
N SER A 153 8.31 -24.72 0.87
CA SER A 153 8.99 -25.72 0.05
C SER A 153 9.39 -26.92 0.92
N PRO A 154 9.03 -28.16 0.53
CA PRO A 154 9.48 -29.34 1.27
C PRO A 154 11.01 -29.35 1.26
N LYS A 155 11.63 -29.45 2.45
CA LYS A 155 13.05 -29.76 2.55
C LYS A 155 13.25 -31.07 1.79
N THR A 156 13.94 -31.03 0.66
CA THR A 156 14.45 -32.23 0.02
C THR A 156 15.37 -32.89 1.04
N SER A 157 14.90 -33.95 1.68
CA SER A 157 15.74 -34.86 2.43
C SER A 157 16.76 -35.43 1.44
N VAL A 158 18.02 -35.06 1.64
CA VAL A 158 19.17 -35.71 1.02
C VAL A 158 19.28 -37.13 1.58
#